data_AF-A0A510BCV7-F1
#
_entry.id   AF-A0A510BCV7-F1
#
_cell.length_a   1.000
_cell.length_b   1.000
_cell.length_c   1.000
_cell.angle_alpha   90.00
_cell.angle_beta   90.00
_cell.angle_gamma   90.00
#
_symmetry.space_group_name_H-M   'P 1'
#
loop_
_entity.id
_entity.type
_entity.pdbx_description
1 polymer ?
#
loop_
_entity_poly.entity_id
_entity_poly.type
_entity_poly.pdbx_seq_one_letter_code
_entity_poly.pdbx_strand_id
1 'polypeptide(L)'
;MEKIYKLDDWRALKVKHTVEIGDESEETKTLLIEFKKRRKVLSTWEGFKVVKYVANTSIPVPFWDKVHNYRGYREMVLRKIGVREEDIALLSTGADMDNLAIAKEEFDEFYVVAFTTAGAKYNAVRLGDEESDYIEKDFKTYRIVDGKISGGKKVGTVNIILITNANLTDGAMARSIITVTEAKTNAFQELDIRSTKHPELQATGTGTDNVIVVKGYGRGVQYTGGHTKIGEMMAKVVKRSVREALIKQDKLDV
;
A
#
# COMPACT_ATOMS: atom_id res chain seq x y z
N MET A 1 14.82 8.54 13.48
CA MET A 1 14.50 7.89 12.19
C MET A 1 15.43 6.70 12.02
N GLU A 2 14.90 5.54 11.68
CA GLU A 2 15.68 4.32 11.47
C GLU A 2 15.82 4.05 9.97
N LYS A 3 17.04 3.84 9.46
CA LYS A 3 17.24 3.46 8.05
C LYS A 3 17.08 1.95 7.90
N ILE A 4 16.05 1.54 7.17
CA ILE A 4 15.69 0.12 7.00
C ILE A 4 16.10 -0.45 5.63
N TYR A 5 16.32 0.43 4.63
CA TYR A 5 16.74 0.00 3.30
C TYR A 5 17.51 1.11 2.57
N LYS A 6 18.40 0.75 1.63
CA LYS A 6 19.10 1.69 0.74
C LYS A 6 19.47 0.98 -0.55
N LEU A 7 19.17 1.62 -1.68
CA LEU A 7 19.54 1.14 -3.02
C LEU A 7 19.63 2.35 -3.97
N ASP A 8 20.56 2.32 -4.93
CA ASP A 8 20.83 3.42 -5.87
C ASP A 8 20.90 4.82 -5.20
N ASP A 9 20.02 5.71 -5.65
CA ASP A 9 19.90 7.09 -5.25
C ASP A 9 18.79 7.29 -4.20
N TRP A 10 18.31 6.23 -3.56
CA TRP A 10 17.20 6.29 -2.61
C TRP A 10 17.42 5.46 -1.35
N ARG A 11 16.66 5.80 -0.31
CA ARG A 11 16.69 5.12 0.99
C ARG A 11 15.30 5.04 1.59
N ALA A 12 15.01 3.96 2.30
CA ALA A 12 13.79 3.81 3.09
C ALA A 12 14.10 4.01 4.58
N LEU A 13 13.25 4.79 5.23
CA LEU A 13 13.31 5.13 6.63
C LEU A 13 12.03 4.69 7.32
N LYS A 14 12.13 4.20 8.55
CA LYS A 14 11.01 4.08 9.48
C LYS A 14 11.06 5.26 10.44
N VAL A 15 10.06 6.13 10.36
CA VAL A 15 9.97 7.37 11.14
C VAL A 15 8.96 7.17 12.25
N LYS A 16 9.41 7.10 13.51
CA LYS A 16 8.55 7.14 14.69
C LYS A 16 8.11 8.59 14.95
N HIS A 17 6.82 8.82 15.18
CA HIS A 17 6.25 10.12 15.54
C HIS A 17 4.91 9.93 16.24
N THR A 18 4.29 11.02 16.69
CA THR A 18 2.93 11.01 17.25
C THR A 18 1.91 11.52 16.24
N VAL A 19 0.65 11.13 16.45
CA VAL A 19 -0.54 11.69 15.80
C VAL A 19 -1.57 12.02 16.87
N GLU A 20 -2.33 13.10 16.67
CA GLU A 20 -3.30 13.62 17.62
C GLU A 20 -4.70 13.70 16.99
N ILE A 21 -5.73 13.24 17.71
CA ILE A 21 -7.15 13.39 17.32
C ILE A 21 -7.95 13.79 18.57
N GLY A 22 -8.54 14.98 18.56
CA GLY A 22 -9.17 15.54 19.77
C GLY A 22 -8.13 15.76 20.86
N ASP A 23 -8.39 15.24 22.06
CA ASP A 23 -7.48 15.30 23.21
C ASP A 23 -6.57 14.06 23.32
N GLU A 24 -6.67 13.11 22.39
CA GLU A 24 -5.88 11.88 22.38
C GLU A 24 -4.63 12.01 21.51
N SER A 25 -3.53 11.37 21.94
CA SER A 25 -2.26 11.32 21.23
C SER A 25 -1.72 9.90 21.24
N GLU A 26 -1.35 9.41 20.06
CA GLU A 26 -0.88 8.03 19.85
C GLU A 26 0.46 8.01 19.14
N GLU A 27 1.33 7.09 19.55
CA GLU A 27 2.56 6.82 18.82
C GLU A 27 2.26 6.04 17.53
N THR A 28 2.94 6.41 16.46
CA THR A 28 2.85 5.71 15.19
C THR A 28 4.17 5.74 14.42
N LYS A 29 4.17 5.05 13.28
CA LYS A 29 5.32 4.89 12.41
C LYS A 29 4.91 5.14 10.96
N THR A 30 5.77 5.87 10.26
CA THR A 30 5.65 6.10 8.83
C THR A 30 6.86 5.49 8.12
N LEU A 31 6.60 4.64 7.13
CA LEU A 31 7.59 4.31 6.11
C LEU A 31 7.76 5.53 5.22
N LEU A 32 8.98 6.08 5.15
CA LEU A 32 9.34 7.20 4.30
C LEU A 32 10.48 6.79 3.38
N ILE A 33 10.21 6.74 2.08
CA ILE A 33 11.21 6.47 1.05
C ILE A 33 11.61 7.78 0.40
N GLU A 34 12.88 8.14 0.52
CA GLU A 34 13.45 9.37 -0.01
C GLU A 34 14.28 9.07 -1.26
N PHE A 35 14.02 9.81 -2.34
CA PHE A 35 14.80 9.78 -3.57
C PHE A 35 15.68 11.03 -3.68
N LYS A 36 16.95 10.86 -4.08
CA LYS A 36 17.81 12.01 -4.43
C LYS A 36 17.30 12.69 -5.69
N LYS A 37 16.89 11.93 -6.70
CA LYS A 37 16.24 12.43 -7.91
C LYS A 37 14.73 12.19 -7.85
N ARG A 38 13.93 13.23 -8.10
CA ARG A 38 12.45 13.12 -8.08
C ARG A 38 11.98 11.96 -8.97
N ARG A 39 10.97 11.20 -8.57
CA ARG A 39 10.46 10.06 -9.33
C ARG A 39 9.06 10.34 -9.84
N LYS A 40 8.77 9.94 -11.08
CA LYS A 40 7.38 9.81 -11.54
C LYS A 40 6.80 8.56 -10.90
N VAL A 41 5.63 8.71 -10.29
CA VAL A 41 4.92 7.64 -9.58
C VAL A 41 3.48 7.54 -10.09
N LEU A 42 2.91 6.35 -10.00
CA LEU A 42 1.48 6.13 -10.14
C LEU A 42 0.97 5.57 -8.81
N SER A 43 0.11 6.34 -8.14
CA SER A 43 -0.59 5.94 -6.92
C SER A 43 -2.04 5.60 -7.26
N THR A 44 -2.56 4.50 -6.75
CA THR A 44 -4.01 4.20 -6.83
C THR A 44 -4.86 5.17 -6.00
N TRP A 45 -4.24 5.87 -5.04
CA TRP A 45 -4.91 6.87 -4.22
C TRP A 45 -4.81 8.30 -4.78
N GLU A 46 -3.66 8.66 -5.37
CA GLU A 46 -3.37 10.05 -5.78
C GLU A 46 -3.12 10.22 -7.29
N GLY A 47 -3.23 9.15 -8.08
CA GLY A 47 -2.93 9.18 -9.51
C GLY A 47 -1.43 9.39 -9.81
N PHE A 48 -1.14 10.00 -10.96
CA PHE A 48 0.24 10.30 -11.38
C PHE A 48 0.80 11.52 -10.68
N LYS A 49 2.02 11.41 -10.12
CA LYS A 49 2.75 12.52 -9.49
C LYS A 49 4.24 12.46 -9.80
N VAL A 50 4.95 13.58 -9.58
CA VAL A 50 6.42 13.63 -9.60
C VAL A 50 6.92 14.09 -8.23
N VAL A 51 7.46 13.15 -7.46
CA VAL A 51 7.66 13.29 -6.01
C VAL A 51 9.11 13.05 -5.61
N LYS A 52 9.52 13.62 -4.47
CA LYS A 52 10.80 13.31 -3.82
C LYS A 52 10.66 12.20 -2.77
N TYR A 53 9.43 11.97 -2.31
CA TYR A 53 9.12 10.98 -1.29
C TYR A 53 7.94 10.09 -1.71
N VAL A 54 7.99 8.82 -1.31
CA VAL A 54 6.78 7.99 -1.22
C VAL A 54 6.69 7.44 0.19
N ALA A 55 5.48 7.32 0.71
CA ALA A 55 5.29 6.91 2.10
C ALA A 55 4.04 6.07 2.32
N ASN A 56 4.05 5.37 3.44
CA ASN A 56 2.90 4.66 3.97
C ASN A 56 2.89 4.91 5.49
N THR A 57 1.82 5.49 6.01
CA THR A 57 1.71 5.83 7.44
C THR A 57 0.75 4.87 8.14
N SER A 58 1.17 4.34 9.29
CA SER A 58 0.29 3.52 10.13
C SER A 58 -0.71 4.43 10.84
N ILE A 59 -1.99 4.04 10.84
CA ILE A 59 -3.02 4.63 11.69
C ILE A 59 -3.10 3.76 12.94
N PRO A 60 -2.84 4.32 14.15
CA PRO A 60 -2.98 3.58 15.40
C PRO A 60 -4.37 2.97 15.57
N VAL A 61 -4.45 1.78 16.17
CA VAL A 61 -5.71 1.06 16.41
C VAL A 61 -6.76 1.95 17.10
N PRO A 62 -6.44 2.74 18.16
CA PRO A 62 -7.43 3.62 18.79
C PRO A 62 -8.04 4.66 17.84
N PHE A 63 -7.39 4.95 16.71
CA PHE A 63 -7.78 5.98 15.76
C PHE A 63 -8.45 5.44 14.49
N TRP A 64 -8.55 4.12 14.30
CA TRP A 64 -9.14 3.51 13.10
C TRP A 64 -10.53 4.06 12.76
N ASP A 65 -11.39 4.19 13.76
CA ASP A 65 -12.75 4.72 13.59
C ASP A 65 -12.85 6.25 13.80
N LYS A 66 -11.76 6.92 14.18
CA LYS A 66 -11.74 8.36 14.55
C LYS A 66 -11.20 9.27 13.44
N VAL A 67 -10.54 8.72 12.42
CA VAL A 67 -10.05 9.50 11.27
C VAL A 67 -11.20 9.85 10.32
N HIS A 68 -12.03 10.81 10.72
CA HIS A 68 -13.13 11.32 9.89
C HIS A 68 -12.66 12.39 8.89
N ASN A 69 -11.68 13.21 9.29
CA ASN A 69 -11.02 14.19 8.43
C ASN A 69 -9.64 13.69 7.99
N TYR A 70 -9.62 12.86 6.94
CA TYR A 70 -8.36 12.32 6.42
C TYR A 70 -7.39 13.42 5.97
N ARG A 71 -7.88 14.54 5.44
CA ARG A 71 -7.05 15.66 5.02
C ARG A 71 -6.28 16.26 6.20
N GLY A 72 -6.97 16.55 7.31
CA GLY A 72 -6.32 17.05 8.52
C GLY A 72 -5.32 16.04 9.12
N TYR A 73 -5.69 14.76 9.13
CA TYR A 73 -4.77 13.69 9.58
C TYR A 73 -3.50 13.63 8.71
N ARG A 74 -3.67 13.69 7.39
CA ARG A 74 -2.56 13.74 6.43
C ARG A 74 -1.66 14.95 6.66
N GLU A 75 -2.21 16.16 6.76
CA GLU A 75 -1.44 17.39 6.99
C GLU A 75 -0.61 17.31 8.29
N MET A 76 -1.19 16.73 9.35
CA MET A 76 -0.46 16.47 10.60
C MET A 76 0.70 15.49 10.40
N VAL A 77 0.47 14.34 9.75
CA VAL A 77 1.53 13.36 9.46
C VAL A 77 2.66 14.01 8.68
N LEU A 78 2.35 14.77 7.62
CA LEU A 78 3.32 15.48 6.78
C LEU A 78 4.19 16.44 7.60
N ARG A 79 3.58 17.22 8.51
CA ARG A 79 4.30 18.10 9.44
C ARG A 79 5.24 17.31 10.36
N LYS A 80 4.77 16.20 10.94
CA LYS A 80 5.55 15.36 11.87
C LYS A 80 6.75 14.68 11.21
N ILE A 81 6.62 14.28 9.93
CA ILE A 81 7.72 13.68 9.18
C ILE A 81 8.59 14.70 8.43
N GLY A 82 8.22 15.99 8.46
CA GLY A 82 8.99 17.08 7.85
C GLY A 82 8.96 17.10 6.32
N VAL A 83 7.84 16.72 5.71
CA VAL A 83 7.70 16.64 4.24
C VAL A 83 6.53 17.49 3.76
N ARG A 84 6.72 18.18 2.63
CA ARG A 84 5.68 19.00 1.99
C ARG A 84 4.75 18.15 1.13
N GLU A 85 3.49 18.55 1.04
CA GLU A 85 2.45 17.78 0.35
C GLU A 85 2.73 17.61 -1.15
N GLU A 86 3.29 18.63 -1.80
CA GLU A 86 3.65 18.61 -3.21
C GLU A 86 4.81 17.65 -3.54
N ASP A 87 5.57 17.23 -2.52
CA ASP A 87 6.78 16.43 -2.69
C ASP A 87 6.58 14.93 -2.43
N ILE A 88 5.36 14.50 -2.10
CA ILE A 88 5.10 13.15 -1.60
C ILE A 88 3.87 12.49 -2.22
N ALA A 89 3.93 11.17 -2.41
CA ALA A 89 2.75 10.32 -2.49
C ALA A 89 2.66 9.48 -1.21
N LEU A 90 1.57 9.57 -0.48
CA LEU A 90 1.40 8.99 0.86
C LEU A 90 0.13 8.14 0.90
N LEU A 91 0.32 6.86 1.23
CA LEU A 91 -0.74 5.93 1.62
C LEU A 91 -0.92 5.92 3.14
N SER A 92 -2.03 5.35 3.59
CA SER A 92 -2.27 5.05 5.00
C SER A 92 -2.71 3.61 5.17
N THR A 93 -2.28 2.99 6.27
CA THR A 93 -2.55 1.59 6.58
C THR A 93 -2.98 1.42 8.02
N GLY A 94 -3.84 0.44 8.29
CA GLY A 94 -4.08 -0.03 9.65
C GLY A 94 -3.04 -1.06 10.13
N ALA A 95 -2.28 -1.65 9.23
CA ALA A 95 -1.27 -2.64 9.59
C ALA A 95 -0.08 -1.99 10.30
N ASP A 96 0.50 -2.70 11.27
CA ASP A 96 1.65 -2.22 12.04
C ASP A 96 2.87 -2.13 11.12
N MET A 97 3.53 -0.96 11.14
CA MET A 97 4.73 -0.72 10.36
C MET A 97 5.93 -1.61 10.77
N ASP A 98 5.89 -2.25 11.93
CA ASP A 98 6.88 -3.26 12.31
C ASP A 98 6.71 -4.58 11.55
N ASN A 99 5.52 -4.84 11.02
CA ASN A 99 5.23 -6.01 10.19
C ASN A 99 5.48 -5.75 8.69
N LEU A 100 6.09 -4.61 8.35
CA LEU A 100 6.50 -4.28 6.99
C LEU A 100 7.39 -5.41 6.41
N ALA A 101 7.00 -5.92 5.25
CA ALA A 101 7.79 -6.86 4.47
C ALA A 101 8.50 -6.15 3.32
N ILE A 102 9.72 -6.60 3.01
CA ILE A 102 10.54 -6.05 1.92
C ILE A 102 11.05 -7.21 1.07
N ALA A 103 10.74 -7.21 -0.22
CA ALA A 103 11.23 -8.21 -1.16
C ALA A 103 11.92 -7.55 -2.36
N LYS A 104 12.95 -8.21 -2.89
CA LYS A 104 13.73 -7.74 -4.05
C LYS A 104 13.96 -8.87 -5.05
N GLU A 105 13.86 -8.54 -6.33
CA GLU A 105 14.29 -9.38 -7.45
C GLU A 105 15.21 -8.57 -8.35
N GLU A 106 16.18 -9.24 -8.94
CA GLU A 106 17.14 -8.68 -9.90
C GLU A 106 17.31 -9.63 -11.07
N PHE A 107 17.42 -9.06 -12.27
CA PHE A 107 17.79 -9.80 -13.46
C PHE A 107 18.41 -8.83 -14.46
N ASP A 108 19.59 -9.19 -14.98
CA ASP A 108 20.37 -8.34 -15.86
C ASP A 108 20.61 -6.95 -15.21
N GLU A 109 20.34 -5.86 -15.91
CA GLU A 109 20.46 -4.50 -15.40
C GLU A 109 19.24 -4.03 -14.59
N PHE A 110 18.19 -4.85 -14.42
CA PHE A 110 16.94 -4.45 -13.76
C PHE A 110 16.85 -4.94 -12.31
N TYR A 111 16.22 -4.13 -11.47
CA TYR A 111 15.68 -4.57 -10.18
C TYR A 111 14.22 -4.17 -10.00
N VAL A 112 13.55 -4.90 -9.12
CA VAL A 112 12.27 -4.51 -8.54
C VAL A 112 12.32 -4.73 -7.03
N VAL A 113 11.83 -3.78 -6.24
CA VAL A 113 11.71 -3.86 -4.79
C VAL A 113 10.27 -3.57 -4.38
N ALA A 114 9.67 -4.42 -3.56
CA ALA A 114 8.35 -4.21 -2.97
C ALA A 114 8.47 -3.96 -1.47
N PHE A 115 7.79 -2.91 -0.99
CA PHE A 115 7.54 -2.65 0.43
C PHE A 115 6.06 -2.85 0.69
N THR A 116 5.71 -3.74 1.62
CA THR A 116 4.31 -4.14 1.82
C THR A 116 3.91 -4.13 3.28
N THR A 117 2.80 -3.46 3.57
CA THR A 117 2.04 -3.65 4.81
C THR A 117 0.72 -4.30 4.45
N ALA A 118 0.38 -5.41 5.10
CA ALA A 118 -0.82 -6.17 4.78
C ALA A 118 -1.49 -6.64 6.06
N GLY A 119 -2.80 -6.49 6.14
CA GLY A 119 -3.63 -7.11 7.18
C GLY A 119 -5.01 -7.38 6.61
N ALA A 120 -5.49 -8.61 6.79
CA ALA A 120 -6.72 -9.12 6.18
C ALA A 120 -7.76 -9.56 7.23
N LYS A 121 -7.36 -9.69 8.51
CA LYS A 121 -8.20 -10.18 9.61
C LYS A 121 -9.59 -9.54 9.72
N TYR A 122 -9.74 -8.26 9.39
CA TYR A 122 -10.98 -7.51 9.66
C TYR A 122 -11.72 -7.01 8.40
N ASN A 123 -11.12 -7.12 7.21
CA ASN A 123 -11.71 -6.55 5.99
C ASN A 123 -11.35 -7.30 4.69
N ALA A 124 -10.94 -8.57 4.80
CA ALA A 124 -10.78 -9.44 3.64
C ALA A 124 -12.10 -9.58 2.89
N VAL A 125 -12.03 -9.47 1.56
CA VAL A 125 -13.21 -9.48 0.68
C VAL A 125 -12.95 -10.32 -0.57
N ARG A 126 -13.97 -11.05 -1.01
CA ARG A 126 -14.07 -11.67 -2.32
C ARG A 126 -14.73 -10.69 -3.29
N LEU A 127 -13.92 -9.96 -4.05
CA LEU A 127 -14.45 -8.97 -5.00
C LEU A 127 -15.23 -9.66 -6.12
N GLY A 128 -16.41 -9.12 -6.44
CA GLY A 128 -17.32 -9.63 -7.46
C GLY A 128 -18.40 -10.59 -6.94
N ASP A 129 -18.18 -11.21 -5.79
CA ASP A 129 -19.12 -12.16 -5.18
C ASP A 129 -19.88 -11.56 -3.97
N GLU A 130 -19.40 -10.44 -3.41
CA GLU A 130 -19.94 -9.84 -2.18
C GLU A 130 -20.57 -8.45 -2.42
N GLU A 131 -21.60 -8.13 -1.65
CA GLU A 131 -22.19 -6.79 -1.60
C GLU A 131 -21.34 -5.81 -0.75
N SER A 132 -21.28 -4.56 -1.21
CA SER A 132 -20.56 -3.48 -0.54
C SER A 132 -21.38 -2.88 0.60
N ASP A 133 -20.77 -2.73 1.79
CA ASP A 133 -21.35 -1.94 2.90
C ASP A 133 -21.00 -0.45 2.76
N TYR A 134 -20.46 -0.01 1.62
CA TYR A 134 -19.96 1.34 1.44
C TYR A 134 -20.37 1.92 0.09
N ILE A 135 -20.58 3.23 0.10
CA ILE A 135 -20.77 4.04 -1.09
C ILE A 135 -19.83 5.24 -1.06
N GLU A 136 -19.25 5.57 -2.21
CA GLU A 136 -18.49 6.79 -2.41
C GLU A 136 -19.38 7.80 -3.15
N LYS A 137 -19.53 8.99 -2.59
CA LYS A 137 -20.24 10.13 -3.18
C LYS A 137 -19.51 11.41 -2.81
N ASP A 138 -19.33 12.30 -3.77
CA ASP A 138 -18.75 13.62 -3.58
C ASP A 138 -17.39 13.59 -2.86
N PHE A 139 -16.54 12.64 -3.25
CA PHE A 139 -15.21 12.39 -2.69
C PHE A 139 -15.21 11.98 -1.21
N LYS A 140 -16.33 11.41 -0.75
CA LYS A 140 -16.52 10.93 0.62
C LYS A 140 -17.07 9.52 0.61
N THR A 141 -16.51 8.69 1.47
CA THR A 141 -17.00 7.32 1.68
C THR A 141 -17.97 7.31 2.85
N TYR A 142 -19.11 6.68 2.63
CA TYR A 142 -20.13 6.46 3.65
C TYR A 142 -20.41 4.97 3.79
N ARG A 143 -20.80 4.56 4.99
CA ARG A 143 -21.25 3.20 5.24
C ARG A 143 -22.74 3.07 4.94
N ILE A 144 -23.17 1.89 4.53
CA ILE A 144 -24.56 1.48 4.38
C ILE A 144 -24.87 0.55 5.55
N VAL A 145 -25.88 0.90 6.34
CA VAL A 145 -26.39 0.11 7.47
C VAL A 145 -27.90 0.08 7.36
N ASP A 146 -28.49 -1.10 7.25
CA ASP A 146 -29.94 -1.31 7.09
C ASP A 146 -30.54 -0.48 5.95
N GLY A 147 -29.84 -0.42 4.81
CA GLY A 147 -30.23 0.36 3.65
C GLY A 147 -30.10 1.89 3.81
N LYS A 148 -29.54 2.37 4.93
CA LYS A 148 -29.34 3.79 5.23
C LYS A 148 -27.87 4.17 5.23
N ILE A 149 -27.59 5.39 4.78
CA ILE A 149 -26.24 5.95 4.78
C ILE A 149 -25.88 6.37 6.21
N SER A 150 -24.77 5.85 6.74
CA SER A 150 -24.20 6.17 8.05
C SER A 150 -22.70 6.47 7.96
N GLY A 151 -22.13 7.05 9.00
CA GLY A 151 -20.69 7.31 9.11
C GLY A 151 -19.91 6.10 9.60
N GLY A 152 -18.67 5.92 9.14
CA GLY A 152 -17.73 4.90 9.63
C GLY A 152 -16.93 4.25 8.50
N LYS A 153 -15.77 3.67 8.83
CA LYS A 153 -14.91 2.91 7.90
C LYS A 153 -14.28 1.73 8.62
N LYS A 154 -14.38 0.52 8.06
CA LYS A 154 -13.54 -0.61 8.51
C LYS A 154 -12.10 -0.38 8.07
N VAL A 155 -11.17 -0.71 8.96
CA VAL A 155 -9.73 -0.55 8.75
C VAL A 155 -9.04 -1.92 8.69
N GLY A 156 -8.06 -1.99 7.80
CA GLY A 156 -7.35 -3.17 7.29
C GLY A 156 -6.97 -2.83 5.84
N THR A 157 -5.79 -3.19 5.35
CA THR A 157 -5.42 -2.91 3.95
C THR A 157 -4.18 -3.70 3.54
N VAL A 158 -4.06 -3.97 2.25
CA VAL A 158 -2.79 -4.32 1.62
C VAL A 158 -2.28 -3.11 0.85
N ASN A 159 -1.25 -2.46 1.38
CA ASN A 159 -0.54 -1.38 0.71
C ASN A 159 0.80 -1.86 0.18
N ILE A 160 1.06 -1.61 -1.11
CA ILE A 160 2.28 -2.05 -1.79
C ILE A 160 2.95 -0.83 -2.43
N ILE A 161 4.21 -0.56 -2.05
CA ILE A 161 5.07 0.39 -2.77
C ILE A 161 6.09 -0.41 -3.58
N LEU A 162 5.99 -0.33 -4.90
CA LEU A 162 6.82 -1.05 -5.85
C LEU A 162 7.80 -0.09 -6.54
N ILE A 163 9.09 -0.34 -6.43
CA ILE A 163 10.16 0.51 -6.97
C ILE A 163 10.99 -0.30 -7.97
N THR A 164 11.26 0.27 -9.14
CA THR A 164 12.18 -0.30 -10.13
C THR A 164 13.13 0.75 -10.67
N ASN A 165 14.33 0.34 -11.12
CA ASN A 165 15.20 1.19 -11.91
C ASN A 165 14.80 1.32 -13.38
N ALA A 166 13.85 0.53 -13.89
CA ALA A 166 13.36 0.65 -15.26
C ALA A 166 12.65 1.99 -15.52
N ASN A 167 12.92 2.63 -16.66
CA ASN A 167 12.17 3.80 -17.12
C ASN A 167 10.86 3.36 -17.77
N LEU A 168 9.82 3.25 -16.95
CA LEU A 168 8.48 2.84 -17.38
C LEU A 168 7.76 3.93 -18.19
N THR A 169 7.06 3.54 -19.24
CA THR A 169 6.00 4.37 -19.84
C THR A 169 4.78 4.43 -18.93
N ASP A 170 3.90 5.40 -19.13
CA ASP A 170 2.67 5.53 -18.33
C ASP A 170 1.77 4.29 -18.49
N GLY A 171 1.72 3.73 -19.71
CA GLY A 171 1.04 2.46 -19.99
C GLY A 171 1.66 1.28 -19.23
N ALA A 172 2.99 1.22 -19.12
CA ALA A 172 3.66 0.19 -18.33
C ALA A 172 3.40 0.33 -16.83
N MET A 173 3.34 1.56 -16.32
CA MET A 173 2.98 1.82 -14.91
C MET A 173 1.53 1.40 -14.65
N ALA A 174 0.58 1.80 -15.49
CA ALA A 174 -0.82 1.38 -15.37
C ALA A 174 -0.97 -0.14 -15.47
N ARG A 175 -0.31 -0.77 -16.45
CA ARG A 175 -0.32 -2.23 -16.63
C ARG A 175 0.23 -2.99 -15.42
N SER A 176 1.24 -2.44 -14.74
CA SER A 176 1.80 -3.10 -13.55
C SER A 176 0.79 -3.22 -12.40
N ILE A 177 -0.23 -2.37 -12.32
CA ILE A 177 -1.31 -2.51 -11.33
C ILE A 177 -2.03 -3.85 -11.49
N ILE A 178 -2.24 -4.32 -12.72
CA ILE A 178 -2.84 -5.65 -12.99
C ILE A 178 -1.91 -6.75 -12.46
N THR A 179 -0.63 -6.72 -12.84
CA THR A 179 0.37 -7.69 -12.40
C THR A 179 0.50 -7.74 -10.87
N VAL A 180 0.53 -6.57 -10.22
CA VAL A 180 0.57 -6.45 -8.74
C VAL A 180 -0.70 -7.02 -8.12
N THR A 181 -1.87 -6.74 -8.70
CA THR A 181 -3.17 -7.23 -8.20
C THR A 181 -3.25 -8.75 -8.27
N GLU A 182 -2.92 -9.34 -9.43
CA GLU A 182 -2.91 -10.79 -9.63
C GLU A 182 -1.92 -11.49 -8.69
N ALA A 183 -0.71 -10.94 -8.52
CA ALA A 183 0.29 -11.50 -7.62
C ALA A 183 -0.12 -11.43 -6.14
N LYS A 184 -0.75 -10.33 -5.72
CA LYS A 184 -1.35 -10.18 -4.39
C LYS A 184 -2.45 -11.22 -4.18
N THR A 185 -3.39 -11.34 -5.12
CA THR A 185 -4.47 -12.34 -5.04
C THR A 185 -3.91 -13.76 -4.98
N ASN A 186 -2.82 -14.05 -5.71
CA ASN A 186 -2.16 -15.34 -5.63
C ASN A 186 -1.57 -15.63 -4.24
N ALA A 187 -1.02 -14.62 -3.54
CA ALA A 187 -0.59 -14.79 -2.14
C ALA A 187 -1.77 -15.05 -1.19
N PHE A 188 -2.92 -14.39 -1.40
CA PHE A 188 -4.14 -14.65 -0.63
C PHE A 188 -4.64 -16.09 -0.81
N GLN A 189 -4.62 -16.59 -2.06
CA GLN A 189 -5.01 -17.96 -2.38
C GLN A 189 -4.09 -18.99 -1.71
N GLU A 190 -2.76 -18.78 -1.74
CA GLU A 190 -1.81 -19.70 -1.11
C GLU A 190 -1.93 -19.75 0.41
N LEU A 191 -2.31 -18.63 1.03
CA LEU A 191 -2.52 -18.52 2.47
C LEU A 191 -3.94 -18.89 2.90
N ASP A 192 -4.79 -19.30 1.96
CA ASP A 192 -6.21 -19.59 2.17
C ASP A 192 -6.98 -18.49 2.94
N ILE A 193 -6.66 -17.22 2.65
CA ILE A 193 -7.31 -16.09 3.34
C ILE A 193 -8.79 -16.07 2.98
N ARG A 194 -9.65 -16.19 3.99
CA ARG A 194 -11.10 -16.19 3.82
C ARG A 194 -11.69 -14.79 3.93
N SER A 195 -12.81 -14.57 3.25
CA SER A 195 -13.58 -13.35 3.42
C SER A 195 -14.00 -13.19 4.88
N THR A 196 -13.95 -11.97 5.38
CA THR A 196 -14.39 -11.66 6.74
C THR A 196 -15.91 -11.75 6.87
N LYS A 197 -16.66 -11.54 5.78
CA LYS A 197 -18.14 -11.64 5.77
C LYS A 197 -18.64 -13.03 5.44
N HIS A 198 -17.95 -13.71 4.52
CA HIS A 198 -18.36 -14.98 3.92
C HIS A 198 -17.21 -15.99 4.00
N PRO A 199 -16.96 -16.62 5.17
CA PRO A 199 -15.79 -17.47 5.39
C PRO A 199 -15.65 -18.66 4.41
N GLU A 200 -16.75 -19.06 3.76
CA GLU A 200 -16.78 -20.05 2.69
C GLU A 200 -16.03 -19.59 1.42
N LEU A 201 -15.86 -18.29 1.21
CA LEU A 201 -15.18 -17.69 0.05
C LEU A 201 -13.72 -17.34 0.37
N GLN A 202 -12.81 -17.66 -0.57
CA GLN A 202 -11.42 -17.19 -0.50
C GLN A 202 -11.32 -15.73 -0.96
N ALA A 203 -10.87 -14.84 -0.08
CA ALA A 203 -10.70 -13.42 -0.40
C ALA A 203 -9.69 -13.19 -1.53
N THR A 204 -9.91 -12.14 -2.32
CA THR A 204 -9.01 -11.73 -3.43
C THR A 204 -8.10 -10.57 -3.04
N GLY A 205 -8.32 -9.98 -1.87
CA GLY A 205 -7.62 -8.83 -1.34
C GLY A 205 -8.38 -8.24 -0.16
N THR A 206 -8.16 -6.97 0.11
CA THR A 206 -8.99 -6.19 1.04
C THR A 206 -9.76 -5.12 0.28
N GLY A 207 -10.88 -4.64 0.83
CA GLY A 207 -11.72 -3.62 0.19
C GLY A 207 -11.06 -2.24 0.05
N THR A 208 -9.80 -2.07 0.46
CA THR A 208 -9.09 -0.80 0.61
C THR A 208 -7.64 -0.87 0.13
N ASP A 209 -7.28 -1.89 -0.65
CA ASP A 209 -5.91 -2.10 -1.13
C ASP A 209 -5.40 -0.92 -1.96
N ASN A 210 -4.14 -0.52 -1.76
CA ASN A 210 -3.50 0.54 -2.56
C ASN A 210 -2.10 0.16 -3.04
N VAL A 211 -1.72 0.72 -4.19
CA VAL A 211 -0.41 0.51 -4.81
C VAL A 211 0.21 1.84 -5.21
N ILE A 212 1.51 1.99 -4.95
CA ILE A 212 2.34 3.01 -5.58
C ILE A 212 3.41 2.32 -6.43
N VAL A 213 3.43 2.63 -7.72
CA VAL A 213 4.50 2.21 -8.63
C VAL A 213 5.44 3.38 -8.86
N VAL A 214 6.73 3.17 -8.59
CA VAL A 214 7.80 4.17 -8.74
C VAL A 214 8.70 3.75 -9.89
N LYS A 215 8.78 4.60 -10.92
CA LYS A 215 9.65 4.32 -12.07
C LYS A 215 11.07 4.82 -11.87
N GLY A 216 11.97 4.17 -12.60
CA GLY A 216 13.39 4.43 -12.62
C GLY A 216 13.86 5.39 -13.72
N TYR A 217 15.18 5.42 -13.93
CA TYR A 217 15.86 6.17 -15.00
C TYR A 217 16.75 5.29 -15.89
N GLY A 218 16.71 3.97 -15.70
CA GLY A 218 17.44 3.00 -16.51
C GLY A 218 16.75 2.76 -17.86
N ARG A 219 16.84 1.52 -18.36
CA ARG A 219 16.29 1.16 -19.67
C ARG A 219 14.78 1.34 -19.75
N GLY A 220 14.33 1.71 -20.94
CA GLY A 220 12.92 1.91 -21.26
C GLY A 220 12.13 0.61 -21.25
N VAL A 221 10.96 0.60 -20.62
CA VAL A 221 10.03 -0.53 -20.60
C VAL A 221 8.63 -0.02 -20.89
N GLN A 222 7.98 -0.60 -21.89
CA GLN A 222 6.61 -0.26 -22.29
C GLN A 222 5.55 -1.28 -21.86
N TYR A 223 5.97 -2.45 -21.35
CA TYR A 223 5.06 -3.54 -21.02
C TYR A 223 5.54 -4.37 -19.81
N THR A 224 4.67 -4.52 -18.81
CA THR A 224 4.95 -5.13 -17.50
C THR A 224 4.03 -6.33 -17.19
N GLY A 225 3.43 -6.94 -18.23
CA GLY A 225 2.60 -8.14 -18.09
C GLY A 225 3.43 -9.39 -17.82
N GLY A 226 2.77 -10.47 -17.36
CA GLY A 226 3.43 -11.71 -16.89
C GLY A 226 4.29 -12.47 -17.92
N HIS A 227 4.18 -12.14 -19.22
CA HIS A 227 5.05 -12.70 -20.26
C HIS A 227 6.38 -11.95 -20.43
N THR A 228 6.66 -10.93 -19.62
CA THR A 228 7.96 -10.23 -19.62
C THR A 228 8.73 -10.49 -18.35
N LYS A 229 10.06 -10.45 -18.45
CA LYS A 229 10.93 -10.68 -17.29
C LYS A 229 10.68 -9.68 -16.17
N ILE A 230 10.48 -8.40 -16.50
CA ILE A 230 10.13 -7.38 -15.49
C ILE A 230 8.76 -7.64 -14.86
N GLY A 231 7.76 -8.10 -15.64
CA GLY A 231 6.46 -8.50 -15.10
C GLY A 231 6.56 -9.68 -14.13
N GLU A 232 7.34 -10.70 -14.49
CA GLU A 232 7.67 -11.84 -13.61
C GLU A 232 8.33 -11.37 -12.31
N MET A 233 9.34 -10.49 -12.40
CA MET A 233 10.04 -9.94 -11.22
C MET A 233 9.08 -9.17 -10.31
N MET A 234 8.22 -8.31 -10.88
CA MET A 234 7.19 -7.57 -10.14
C MET A 234 6.24 -8.53 -9.42
N ALA A 235 5.73 -9.55 -10.10
CA ALA A 235 4.84 -10.54 -9.50
C ALA A 235 5.53 -11.31 -8.35
N LYS A 236 6.78 -11.75 -8.55
CA LYS A 236 7.56 -12.47 -7.54
C LYS A 236 7.81 -11.65 -6.28
N VAL A 237 8.22 -10.38 -6.40
CA VAL A 237 8.44 -9.55 -5.21
C VAL A 237 7.14 -9.26 -4.48
N VAL A 238 6.06 -8.95 -5.20
CA VAL A 238 4.75 -8.64 -4.61
C VAL A 238 4.20 -9.85 -3.86
N LYS A 239 4.18 -11.02 -4.51
CA LYS A 239 3.66 -12.24 -3.87
C LYS A 239 4.41 -12.56 -2.58
N ARG A 240 5.75 -12.51 -2.61
CA ARG A 240 6.59 -12.78 -1.42
C ARG A 240 6.35 -11.74 -0.32
N SER A 241 6.36 -10.45 -0.64
CA SER A 241 6.19 -9.40 0.37
C SER A 241 4.78 -9.38 0.94
N VAL A 242 3.74 -9.62 0.14
CA VAL A 242 2.35 -9.73 0.63
C VAL A 242 2.22 -10.94 1.56
N ARG A 243 2.72 -12.11 1.15
CA ARG A 243 2.67 -13.33 1.98
C ARG A 243 3.35 -13.10 3.33
N GLU A 244 4.57 -12.56 3.32
CA GLU A 244 5.33 -12.27 4.54
C GLU A 244 4.63 -11.24 5.44
N ALA A 245 4.09 -10.16 4.87
CA ALA A 245 3.40 -9.12 5.64
C ALA A 245 2.12 -9.67 6.30
N LEU A 246 1.34 -10.50 5.60
CA LEU A 246 0.15 -11.15 6.16
C LEU A 246 0.49 -12.11 7.30
N ILE A 247 1.52 -12.95 7.12
CA ILE A 247 1.97 -13.87 8.18
C ILE A 247 2.36 -13.09 9.43
N LYS A 248 3.13 -12.01 9.29
CA LYS A 248 3.57 -11.17 10.41
C LYS A 248 2.40 -10.45 11.09
N GLN A 249 1.51 -9.83 10.30
CA GLN A 249 0.43 -8.98 10.81
C GLN A 249 -0.70 -9.80 11.44
N ASP A 250 -1.16 -10.83 10.73
CA ASP A 250 -2.33 -11.62 11.13
C ASP A 250 -1.95 -12.88 11.92
N LYS A 251 -0.63 -13.12 12.13
CA LYS A 251 -0.07 -14.26 12.87
C LYS A 251 -0.54 -15.60 12.34
N LEU A 252 -0.49 -15.74 11.01
CA LEU A 252 -0.91 -16.96 10.31
C LEU A 252 0.06 -18.11 10.62
N ASP A 253 -0.48 -19.30 10.83
CA ASP A 253 0.28 -20.54 11.00
C ASP A 253 0.39 -21.23 9.63
N VAL A 254 1.61 -21.33 9.08
CA VAL A 254 1.91 -21.68 7.68
C VAL A 254 3.09 -22.62 7.52
#